data_AF-A0A820HCW1-F1
#
_entry.id   AF-A0A820HCW1-F1
#
_cell.length_a   1.000
_cell.length_b   1.000
_cell.length_c   1.000
_cell.angle_alpha   90.00
_cell.angle_beta   90.00
_cell.angle_gamma   90.00
#
_symmetry.space_group_name_H-M   'P 1'
#
loop_
_entity.id
_entity.type
_entity.pdbx_description
1 polymer ?
#
loop_
_entity_poly.entity_id
_entity_poly.type
_entity_poly.pdbx_seq_one_letter_code
_entity_poly.pdbx_strand_id
1 'polypeptide(L)'
;TLLTRFCDDPERSLVEQQSVRLENVLASRVKLNHDNNILGEIILLECAELNILINRLLYPEKVKHEPGVSIKVEWDLVHFRLAKGDYSCVMKVLMENFTENIRDQIPETAQLEQYHYRQEEQEEEEEALRNAVIKRQQDAHGGEVLQTVKIRAEIKKLALTLYLGESNLTIRRAPRDETYKLANVQIQLLEALFRHQTNSSYKAMVRVKNFLVDDLRKTNKATSVTRMMDRHFTVDPNAQMVIASFEFKPKSPTNSMALRQCK
;
A
#
# COMPACT_ATOMS: atom_id res chain seq x y z
N THR A 1 -4.49 -17.74 1.10
CA THR A 1 -5.85 -18.21 1.46
C THR A 1 -6.79 -17.03 1.61
N LEU A 2 -8.01 -17.14 1.08
CA LEU A 2 -9.10 -16.18 1.31
C LEU A 2 -10.20 -16.92 2.09
N LEU A 3 -10.71 -16.30 3.14
CA LEU A 3 -11.80 -16.81 3.95
C LEU A 3 -12.83 -15.70 4.16
N THR A 4 -14.10 -16.00 3.86
CA THR A 4 -15.22 -15.09 4.10
C THR A 4 -16.14 -15.68 5.17
N ARG A 5 -16.57 -14.83 6.11
CA ARG A 5 -17.52 -15.17 7.17
C ARG A 5 -18.53 -14.04 7.31
N PHE A 6 -19.77 -14.40 7.60
CA PHE A 6 -20.81 -13.45 7.96
C PHE A 6 -21.07 -13.60 9.46
N CYS A 7 -20.97 -12.49 10.17
CA CYS A 7 -21.27 -12.44 11.60
C CYS A 7 -22.52 -11.57 11.76
N ASP A 8 -23.60 -12.18 12.24
CA ASP A 8 -24.78 -11.42 12.63
C ASP A 8 -24.56 -10.91 14.06
N ASP A 9 -24.35 -9.61 14.20
CA ASP A 9 -24.24 -8.94 15.48
C ASP A 9 -25.52 -8.12 15.68
N PRO A 10 -26.38 -8.47 16.66
CA PRO A 10 -27.63 -7.77 16.91
C PRO A 10 -27.42 -6.28 17.24
N GLU A 11 -26.25 -5.90 17.76
CA GLU A 11 -25.91 -4.53 18.13
C GLU A 11 -25.15 -3.78 17.02
N ARG A 12 -24.38 -4.50 16.18
CA ARG A 12 -23.51 -3.92 15.15
C ARG A 12 -23.98 -4.16 13.72
N SER A 13 -25.18 -4.71 13.55
CA SER A 13 -25.72 -5.16 12.26
C SER A 13 -24.92 -6.34 11.66
N LEU A 14 -25.45 -6.95 10.60
CA LEU A 14 -24.76 -7.98 9.83
C LEU A 14 -23.43 -7.45 9.28
N VAL A 15 -22.33 -8.14 9.65
CA VAL A 15 -20.96 -7.83 9.23
C VAL A 15 -20.45 -8.92 8.31
N GLU A 16 -20.00 -8.53 7.13
CA GLU A 16 -19.18 -9.37 6.26
C GLU A 16 -17.70 -9.22 6.67
N GLN A 17 -17.06 -10.32 7.04
CA GLN A 17 -15.64 -10.38 7.37
C GLN A 17 -14.91 -11.23 6.35
N GLN A 18 -13.91 -10.65 5.69
CA GLN A 18 -12.99 -11.35 4.80
C GLN A 18 -11.58 -11.31 5.39
N SER A 19 -10.91 -12.46 5.38
CA SER A 19 -9.51 -12.58 5.76
C SER A 19 -8.71 -13.12 4.60
N VAL A 20 -7.69 -12.38 4.18
CA VAL A 20 -6.69 -12.82 3.21
C VAL A 20 -5.39 -13.03 3.96
N ARG A 21 -4.80 -14.21 3.75
CA ARG A 21 -3.48 -14.57 4.26
C ARG A 21 -2.59 -14.97 3.10
N LEU A 22 -1.45 -14.29 2.94
CA LEU A 22 -0.39 -14.71 2.03
C LEU A 22 0.80 -15.20 2.83
N GLU A 23 1.20 -16.43 2.59
CA GLU A 23 2.35 -17.08 3.22
C GLU A 23 3.43 -17.31 2.17
N ASN A 24 4.70 -17.37 2.60
CA ASN A 24 5.84 -17.71 1.76
C ASN A 24 5.98 -16.85 0.49
N VAL A 25 5.70 -15.55 0.60
CA VAL A 25 5.87 -14.62 -0.53
C VAL A 25 7.37 -14.40 -0.77
N LEU A 26 7.83 -14.90 -1.91
CA LEU A 26 9.22 -14.83 -2.36
C LEU A 26 9.26 -14.24 -3.76
N ALA A 27 10.29 -13.43 -4.04
CA ALA A 27 10.63 -13.07 -5.41
C ALA A 27 12.11 -13.38 -5.67
N SER A 28 12.38 -13.98 -6.82
CA SER A 28 13.71 -14.42 -7.22
C SER A 28 14.05 -13.90 -8.61
N ARG A 29 15.33 -13.62 -8.83
CA ARG A 29 15.87 -13.45 -10.18
C ARG A 29 16.37 -14.79 -10.68
N VAL A 30 15.93 -15.17 -11.86
CA VAL A 30 16.30 -16.42 -12.51
C VAL A 30 17.08 -16.15 -13.79
N LYS A 31 18.05 -17.02 -14.07
CA LYS A 31 18.69 -17.12 -15.38
C LYS A 31 18.11 -18.33 -16.09
N LEU A 32 17.59 -18.13 -17.29
CA LEU A 32 17.05 -19.19 -18.13
C LEU A 32 18.08 -19.61 -19.20
N ASN A 33 18.02 -20.87 -19.64
CA ASN A 33 18.71 -21.32 -20.86
C ASN A 33 17.85 -21.07 -22.10
N HIS A 34 18.32 -21.51 -23.28
CA HIS A 34 17.58 -21.40 -24.54
C HIS A 34 16.26 -22.19 -24.54
N ASP A 35 16.12 -23.19 -23.67
CA ASP A 35 14.92 -24.02 -23.52
C ASP A 35 14.01 -23.55 -22.38
N ASN A 36 14.20 -22.32 -21.87
CA ASN A 36 13.49 -21.76 -20.72
C ASN A 36 13.65 -22.52 -19.39
N ASN A 37 14.66 -23.38 -19.28
CA ASN A 37 15.02 -24.05 -18.03
C ASN A 37 15.84 -23.13 -17.12
N ILE A 38 15.56 -23.19 -15.82
CA ILE A 38 16.29 -22.40 -14.81
C ILE A 38 17.72 -22.93 -14.66
N LEU A 39 18.70 -22.14 -15.11
CA LEU A 39 20.13 -22.36 -14.90
C LEU A 39 20.58 -21.90 -13.51
N GLY A 40 19.99 -20.82 -13.02
CA GLY A 40 20.27 -20.35 -11.67
C GLY A 40 19.20 -19.42 -11.13
N GLU A 41 19.12 -19.38 -9.80
CA GLU A 41 18.12 -18.62 -9.04
C GLU A 41 18.82 -17.92 -7.88
N ILE A 42 18.46 -16.66 -7.65
CA ILE A 42 18.82 -15.91 -6.45
C ILE A 42 17.57 -15.26 -5.86
N ILE A 43 17.36 -15.44 -4.55
CA ILE A 43 16.23 -14.82 -3.85
C ILE A 43 16.53 -13.33 -3.65
N LEU A 44 15.62 -12.48 -4.11
CA LEU A 44 15.69 -11.03 -4.00
C LEU A 44 14.79 -10.47 -2.90
N LEU A 45 13.62 -11.07 -2.72
CA LEU A 45 12.62 -10.66 -1.74
C LEU A 45 12.17 -11.87 -0.94
N GLU A 46 12.15 -11.71 0.37
CA GLU A 46 11.54 -12.64 1.29
C GLU A 46 10.62 -11.88 2.23
N CYS A 47 9.39 -12.34 2.31
CA CYS A 47 8.39 -11.73 3.16
C CYS A 47 7.82 -12.76 4.14
N ALA A 48 7.57 -12.30 5.37
CA ALA A 48 6.76 -13.04 6.31
C ALA A 48 5.28 -13.03 5.87
N GLU A 49 4.42 -13.64 6.68
CA GLU A 49 3.00 -13.70 6.44
C GLU A 49 2.38 -12.29 6.34
N LEU A 50 1.64 -12.06 5.26
CA LEU A 50 0.78 -10.89 5.09
C LEU A 50 -0.63 -11.26 5.50
N ASN A 51 -1.18 -10.54 6.49
CA ASN A 51 -2.54 -10.68 6.95
C ASN A 51 -3.35 -9.45 6.57
N ILE A 52 -4.47 -9.66 5.87
CA ILE A 52 -5.43 -8.61 5.54
C ILE A 52 -6.77 -9.04 6.14
N LEU A 53 -7.37 -8.17 6.94
CA LEU A 53 -8.70 -8.33 7.49
C LEU A 53 -9.58 -7.19 6.97
N ILE A 54 -10.64 -7.55 6.26
CA ILE A 54 -11.63 -6.63 5.73
C ILE A 54 -12.93 -6.89 6.48
N ASN A 55 -13.43 -5.88 7.17
CA ASN A 55 -14.76 -5.90 7.77
C ASN A 55 -15.63 -4.90 7.01
N ARG A 56 -16.79 -5.35 6.54
CA ARG A 56 -17.77 -4.52 5.85
C ARG A 56 -19.10 -4.65 6.56
N LEU A 57 -19.65 -3.52 7.00
CA LEU A 57 -21.00 -3.43 7.50
C LEU A 57 -21.96 -3.49 6.32
N LEU A 58 -22.94 -4.39 6.36
CA LEU A 58 -23.94 -4.48 5.29
C LEU A 58 -25.07 -3.45 5.45
N TYR A 59 -25.29 -2.96 6.67
CA TYR A 59 -26.22 -1.87 6.97
C TYR A 59 -25.53 -0.77 7.80
N PRO A 60 -24.59 -0.02 7.20
CA PRO A 60 -23.77 0.97 7.92
C PRO A 60 -24.60 2.09 8.57
N GLU A 61 -25.79 2.38 8.05
CA GLU A 61 -26.67 3.42 8.60
C GLU A 61 -27.19 3.11 10.02
N LYS A 62 -27.16 1.84 10.45
CA LYS A 62 -27.57 1.41 11.80
C LYS A 62 -26.50 1.66 12.86
N VAL A 63 -25.24 1.87 12.46
CA VAL A 63 -24.09 1.97 13.37
C VAL A 63 -23.34 3.27 13.11
N LYS A 64 -23.53 4.26 13.99
CA LYS A 64 -23.00 5.62 13.75
C LYS A 64 -21.49 5.73 13.95
N HIS A 65 -20.89 4.92 14.82
CA HIS A 65 -19.49 5.13 15.25
C HIS A 65 -18.47 4.18 14.61
N GLU A 66 -18.90 3.27 13.74
CA GLU A 66 -18.02 2.33 13.04
C GLU A 66 -17.91 2.68 11.55
N PRO A 67 -16.73 2.50 10.92
CA PRO A 67 -16.60 2.69 9.49
C PRO A 67 -17.39 1.61 8.74
N GLY A 68 -18.11 2.01 7.69
CA GLY A 68 -18.83 1.07 6.82
C GLY A 68 -17.91 -0.01 6.22
N VAL A 69 -16.65 0.33 5.95
CA VAL A 69 -15.59 -0.62 5.59
C VAL A 69 -14.33 -0.35 6.41
N SER A 70 -13.80 -1.37 7.07
CA SER A 70 -12.51 -1.34 7.75
C SER A 70 -11.56 -2.38 7.17
N ILE A 71 -10.43 -1.92 6.63
CA ILE A 71 -9.35 -2.77 6.12
C ILE A 71 -8.17 -2.64 7.08
N LYS A 72 -7.73 -3.76 7.64
CA LYS A 72 -6.50 -3.88 8.44
C LYS A 72 -5.50 -4.74 7.68
N VAL A 73 -4.31 -4.21 7.45
CA VAL A 73 -3.20 -4.92 6.81
C VAL A 73 -2.06 -5.00 7.83
N GLU A 74 -1.54 -6.20 8.05
CA GLU A 74 -0.41 -6.47 8.94
C GLU A 74 0.62 -7.32 8.21
N TRP A 75 1.86 -6.83 8.16
CA TRP A 75 2.99 -7.53 7.56
C TRP A 75 4.20 -7.50 8.49
N ASP A 76 4.63 -8.67 8.96
CA ASP A 76 5.68 -8.74 9.97
C ASP A 76 7.08 -8.37 9.42
N LEU A 77 7.38 -8.83 8.20
CA LEU A 77 8.69 -8.63 7.57
C LEU A 77 8.56 -8.57 6.06
N VAL A 78 9.20 -7.56 5.47
CA VAL A 78 9.49 -7.47 4.04
C VAL A 78 10.99 -7.25 3.91
N HIS A 79 11.73 -8.20 3.34
CA HIS A 79 13.19 -8.14 3.29
C HIS A 79 13.72 -8.30 1.86
N PHE A 80 14.26 -7.22 1.32
CA PHE A 80 15.01 -7.22 0.08
C PHE A 80 16.48 -7.54 0.32
N ARG A 81 17.07 -8.38 -0.52
CA ARG A 81 18.50 -8.69 -0.55
C ARG A 81 19.00 -8.53 -1.97
N LEU A 82 19.78 -7.50 -2.22
CA LEU A 82 20.17 -7.10 -3.58
C LEU A 82 21.68 -6.97 -3.71
N ALA A 83 22.23 -7.51 -4.81
CA ALA A 83 23.54 -7.12 -5.32
C ALA A 83 23.37 -6.12 -6.47
N LYS A 84 24.48 -5.63 -7.03
CA LYS A 84 24.48 -4.58 -8.06
C LYS A 84 23.60 -4.93 -9.26
N GLY A 85 23.81 -6.09 -9.88
CA GLY A 85 23.02 -6.51 -11.04
C GLY A 85 21.55 -6.76 -10.71
N ASP A 86 21.21 -7.11 -9.46
CA ASP A 86 19.82 -7.34 -9.06
C ASP A 86 19.06 -6.04 -8.88
N TYR A 87 19.69 -5.05 -8.25
CA TYR A 87 19.12 -3.71 -8.16
C TYR A 87 18.84 -3.13 -9.55
N SER A 88 19.81 -3.25 -10.47
CA SER A 88 19.63 -2.82 -11.86
C SER A 88 18.44 -3.53 -12.53
N CYS A 89 18.34 -4.84 -12.36
CA CYS A 89 17.23 -5.64 -12.90
C CYS A 89 15.88 -5.21 -12.33
N VAL A 90 15.76 -5.09 -11.00
CA VAL A 90 14.54 -4.68 -10.31
C VAL A 90 14.13 -3.28 -10.76
N MET A 91 15.08 -2.34 -10.80
CA MET A 91 14.80 -0.97 -11.19
C MET A 91 14.35 -0.89 -12.66
N LYS A 92 14.99 -1.66 -13.56
CA LYS A 92 14.59 -1.74 -14.96
C LYS A 92 13.13 -2.19 -15.09
N VAL A 93 12.76 -3.28 -14.42
CA VAL A 93 11.37 -3.80 -14.42
C VAL A 93 10.40 -2.75 -13.88
N LEU A 94 10.72 -2.11 -12.75
CA LEU A 94 9.84 -1.09 -12.17
C LEU A 94 9.67 0.11 -13.11
N MET A 95 10.75 0.57 -13.74
CA MET A 95 10.68 1.69 -14.69
C MET A 95 9.84 1.34 -15.91
N GLU A 96 10.05 0.16 -16.51
CA GLU A 96 9.23 -0.33 -17.62
C GLU A 96 7.74 -0.32 -17.23
N ASN A 97 7.38 -0.91 -16.08
CA ASN A 97 6.01 -0.95 -15.59
C ASN A 97 5.42 0.44 -15.29
N PHE A 98 6.19 1.38 -14.72
CA PHE A 98 5.69 2.73 -14.46
C PHE A 98 5.53 3.57 -15.72
N THR A 99 6.24 3.23 -16.80
CA THR A 99 6.11 3.89 -18.10
C THR A 99 5.06 3.26 -19.02
N GLU A 100 4.54 2.07 -18.70
CA GLU A 100 3.46 1.46 -19.46
C GLU A 100 2.18 2.30 -19.34
N ASN A 101 1.78 2.93 -20.45
CA ASN A 101 0.45 3.52 -20.54
C ASN A 101 -0.56 2.42 -20.85
N ILE A 102 -1.57 2.29 -20.01
CA ILE A 102 -2.71 1.35 -20.21
C ILE A 102 -3.38 1.56 -21.58
N ARG A 103 -3.26 2.74 -22.18
CA ARG A 103 -3.79 3.07 -23.51
C ARG A 103 -3.09 2.35 -24.66
N ASP A 104 -1.83 1.95 -24.49
CA ASP A 104 -1.00 1.37 -25.56
C ASP A 104 -1.28 -0.14 -25.77
N GLN A 105 -2.13 -0.74 -24.93
CA GLN A 105 -2.47 -2.17 -24.97
C GLN A 105 -3.93 -2.45 -25.38
N ILE A 106 -4.73 -1.41 -25.69
CA ILE A 106 -6.10 -1.58 -26.18
C ILE A 106 -6.04 -1.71 -27.71
N PRO A 107 -6.42 -2.86 -28.31
CA PRO A 107 -6.48 -3.00 -29.77
C PRO A 107 -7.29 -1.85 -30.39
N GLU A 108 -6.82 -1.23 -31.47
CA GLU A 108 -7.54 -0.13 -32.16
C GLU A 108 -8.99 -0.52 -32.51
N THR A 109 -9.27 -1.80 -32.73
CA THR A 109 -10.62 -2.32 -32.99
C THR A 109 -11.54 -2.28 -31.76
N ALA A 110 -11.00 -2.29 -30.54
CA ALA A 110 -11.77 -2.08 -29.31
C ALA A 110 -12.00 -0.58 -29.00
N GLN A 111 -11.32 0.33 -29.71
CA GLN A 111 -11.45 1.77 -29.51
C GLN A 111 -12.59 2.41 -30.31
N LEU A 112 -13.21 1.72 -31.28
CA LEU A 112 -14.38 2.26 -32.00
C LEU A 112 -15.73 1.71 -31.53
N GLU A 113 -15.80 0.47 -31.03
CA GLU A 113 -17.10 -0.09 -30.59
C GLU A 113 -17.45 0.21 -29.13
N GLN A 114 -16.47 0.58 -28.30
CA GLN A 114 -16.70 0.81 -26.86
C GLN A 114 -17.05 2.27 -26.50
N TYR A 115 -16.90 3.22 -27.43
CA TYR A 115 -17.01 4.66 -27.13
C TYR A 115 -18.34 5.32 -27.53
N HIS A 116 -19.22 4.64 -28.27
CA HIS A 116 -20.54 5.22 -28.63
C HIS A 116 -21.73 4.73 -27.79
N TYR A 117 -21.59 3.65 -27.01
CA TYR A 117 -22.69 3.11 -26.18
C TYR A 117 -22.55 3.38 -24.68
N ARG A 118 -21.54 4.13 -24.23
CA ARG A 118 -21.20 4.21 -22.80
C ARG A 118 -20.85 5.60 -22.26
N GLN A 119 -21.29 6.68 -22.92
CA GLN A 119 -21.01 8.03 -22.41
C GLN A 119 -22.24 8.85 -22.03
N GLU A 120 -23.42 8.68 -22.64
CA GLU A 120 -24.53 9.57 -22.29
C GLU A 120 -25.50 8.95 -21.26
N GLU A 121 -25.90 7.68 -21.39
CA GLU A 121 -26.85 7.07 -20.43
C GLU A 121 -26.20 6.67 -19.10
N GLN A 122 -24.92 6.26 -19.09
CA GLN A 122 -24.23 5.89 -17.85
C GLN A 122 -23.71 7.09 -17.06
N GLU A 123 -23.34 8.21 -17.70
CA GLU A 123 -22.95 9.42 -16.96
C GLU A 123 -24.17 10.06 -16.31
N GLU A 124 -25.33 10.13 -16.97
CA GLU A 124 -26.56 10.61 -16.32
C GLU A 124 -27.05 9.68 -15.21
N GLU A 125 -26.95 8.35 -15.37
CA GLU A 125 -27.39 7.41 -14.34
C GLU A 125 -26.40 7.32 -13.16
N GLU A 126 -25.10 7.42 -13.40
CA GLU A 126 -24.05 7.46 -12.37
C GLU A 126 -24.00 8.83 -11.67
N GLU A 127 -24.24 9.93 -12.40
CA GLU A 127 -24.42 11.27 -11.84
C GLU A 127 -25.75 11.36 -11.08
N ALA A 128 -26.84 10.73 -11.55
CA ALA A 128 -28.10 10.63 -10.81
C ALA A 128 -27.96 9.75 -9.57
N LEU A 129 -27.20 8.65 -9.61
CA LEU A 129 -26.88 7.84 -8.42
C LEU A 129 -26.00 8.63 -7.45
N ARG A 130 -24.95 9.30 -7.92
CA ARG A 130 -24.10 10.17 -7.10
C ARG A 130 -24.91 11.29 -6.49
N ASN A 131 -25.78 11.95 -7.26
CA ASN A 131 -26.63 13.03 -6.81
C ASN A 131 -27.75 12.53 -5.89
N ALA A 132 -28.26 11.31 -6.06
CA ALA A 132 -29.22 10.68 -5.15
C ALA A 132 -28.58 10.25 -3.82
N VAL A 133 -27.33 9.75 -3.87
CA VAL A 133 -26.51 9.47 -2.67
C VAL A 133 -26.18 10.77 -1.94
N ILE A 134 -25.79 11.82 -2.68
CA ILE A 134 -25.54 13.17 -2.14
C ILE A 134 -26.83 13.77 -1.58
N LYS A 135 -27.99 13.63 -2.24
CA LYS A 135 -29.29 14.11 -1.73
C LYS A 135 -29.71 13.37 -0.46
N ARG A 136 -29.58 12.05 -0.41
CA ARG A 136 -29.83 11.27 0.83
C ARG A 136 -28.89 11.69 1.96
N GLN A 137 -27.65 12.06 1.65
CA GLN A 137 -26.68 12.59 2.62
C GLN A 137 -26.93 14.05 3.01
N GLN A 138 -27.53 14.85 2.11
CA GLN A 138 -27.93 16.24 2.36
C GLN A 138 -29.31 16.34 3.04
N ASP A 139 -30.22 15.38 2.90
CA ASP A 139 -31.47 15.40 3.68
C ASP A 139 -31.22 15.07 5.16
N ALA A 140 -30.00 14.62 5.51
CA ALA A 140 -29.49 14.46 6.87
C ALA A 140 -28.76 15.72 7.40
N HIS A 141 -29.21 16.93 7.06
CA HIS A 141 -28.69 18.16 7.68
C HIS A 141 -29.06 18.20 9.17
N GLY A 142 -28.08 17.77 9.97
CA GLY A 142 -28.13 17.53 11.41
C GLY A 142 -27.27 16.33 11.85
N GLY A 143 -26.76 15.54 10.90
CA GLY A 143 -25.98 14.32 11.17
C GLY A 143 -24.50 14.55 11.45
N GLU A 144 -23.97 13.81 12.42
CA GLU A 144 -22.54 13.68 12.71
C GLU A 144 -21.76 13.20 11.47
N VAL A 145 -20.54 13.74 11.22
CA VAL A 145 -19.70 13.31 10.09
C VAL A 145 -19.11 11.93 10.40
N LEU A 146 -19.67 10.89 9.76
CA LEU A 146 -19.29 9.50 10.01
C LEU A 146 -18.12 9.05 9.12
N GLN A 147 -17.40 8.02 9.56
CA GLN A 147 -16.37 7.35 8.75
C GLN A 147 -17.03 6.35 7.80
N THR A 148 -16.68 6.37 6.53
CA THR A 148 -17.18 5.40 5.54
C THR A 148 -16.16 4.32 5.25
N VAL A 149 -14.88 4.68 5.14
CA VAL A 149 -13.78 3.75 4.92
C VAL A 149 -12.66 4.05 5.88
N LYS A 150 -12.09 3.01 6.49
CA LYS A 150 -10.88 3.08 7.29
C LYS A 150 -9.89 2.03 6.81
N ILE A 151 -8.70 2.44 6.43
CA ILE A 151 -7.61 1.53 6.07
C ILE A 151 -6.48 1.76 7.06
N ARG A 152 -6.02 0.70 7.73
CA ARG A 152 -4.80 0.72 8.54
C ARG A 152 -3.87 -0.33 8.01
N ALA A 153 -2.70 0.07 7.54
CA ALA A 153 -1.63 -0.83 7.16
C ALA A 153 -0.45 -0.68 8.12
N GLU A 154 0.11 -1.80 8.54
CA GLU A 154 1.26 -1.88 9.43
C GLU A 154 2.28 -2.86 8.86
N ILE A 155 3.50 -2.38 8.64
CA ILE A 155 4.65 -3.20 8.30
C ILE A 155 5.63 -3.10 9.47
N LYS A 156 5.80 -4.17 10.26
CA LYS A 156 6.65 -4.13 11.45
C LYS A 156 8.13 -3.96 11.11
N LYS A 157 8.58 -4.58 10.01
CA LYS A 157 9.96 -4.45 9.54
C LYS A 157 10.02 -4.46 8.01
N LEU A 158 10.52 -3.37 7.45
CA LEU A 158 10.92 -3.29 6.05
C LEU A 158 12.45 -3.18 6.00
N ALA A 159 13.12 -4.12 5.35
CA ALA A 159 14.57 -4.19 5.33
C ALA A 159 15.10 -4.34 3.90
N LEU A 160 16.26 -3.73 3.66
CA LEU A 160 17.05 -3.86 2.45
C LEU A 160 18.49 -4.15 2.84
N THR A 161 18.99 -5.32 2.48
CA THR A 161 20.40 -5.68 2.64
C THR A 161 21.09 -5.64 1.28
N LEU A 162 22.19 -4.91 1.23
CA LEU A 162 22.99 -4.71 0.03
C LEU A 162 24.24 -5.60 0.08
N TYR A 163 24.61 -6.16 -1.07
CA TYR A 163 25.77 -7.02 -1.25
C TYR A 163 26.69 -6.47 -2.33
N LEU A 164 28.00 -6.67 -2.15
CA LEU A 164 29.04 -6.36 -3.11
C LEU A 164 29.08 -7.41 -4.22
N GLY A 165 29.45 -6.97 -5.43
CA GLY A 165 29.64 -7.87 -6.57
C GLY A 165 28.34 -8.20 -7.30
N GLU A 166 28.37 -9.30 -8.03
CA GLU A 166 27.25 -9.81 -8.83
C GLU A 166 26.68 -11.09 -8.21
N SER A 167 25.40 -11.33 -8.45
CA SER A 167 24.75 -12.56 -8.01
C SER A 167 25.19 -13.75 -8.85
N ASN A 168 25.51 -14.86 -8.18
CA ASN A 168 25.85 -16.10 -8.87
C ASN A 168 24.57 -16.78 -9.38
N LEU A 169 24.37 -16.72 -10.70
CA LEU A 169 23.22 -17.31 -11.39
C LEU A 169 23.60 -18.58 -12.18
N THR A 170 24.63 -19.30 -11.76
CA THR A 170 24.99 -20.62 -12.35
C THR A 170 24.47 -21.80 -11.53
N ILE A 171 23.92 -21.54 -10.34
CA ILE A 171 23.43 -22.55 -9.42
C ILE A 171 21.93 -22.33 -9.20
N ARG A 172 21.16 -23.42 -9.22
CA ARG A 172 19.70 -23.44 -9.17
C ARG A 172 19.07 -22.77 -7.94
N ARG A 173 19.84 -22.51 -6.87
CA ARG A 173 19.49 -21.65 -5.73
C ARG A 173 20.75 -21.29 -4.94
N ALA A 174 21.49 -20.28 -5.40
CA ALA A 174 22.71 -19.87 -4.71
C ALA A 174 22.34 -19.08 -3.44
N PRO A 175 22.88 -19.42 -2.25
CA PRO A 175 22.80 -18.51 -1.12
C PRO A 175 23.64 -17.26 -1.39
N ARG A 176 23.24 -16.11 -0.83
CA ARG A 176 24.10 -14.93 -0.84
C ARG A 176 25.26 -15.15 0.13
N ASP A 177 26.46 -14.84 -0.33
CA ASP A 177 27.64 -14.92 0.51
C ASP A 177 27.71 -13.71 1.46
N GLU A 178 27.67 -14.03 2.75
CA GLU A 178 27.68 -13.12 3.89
C GLU A 178 28.97 -12.28 4.01
N THR A 179 30.07 -12.72 3.37
CA THR A 179 31.32 -11.95 3.32
C THR A 179 31.19 -10.68 2.48
N TYR A 180 30.27 -10.64 1.52
CA TYR A 180 30.04 -9.51 0.64
C TYR A 180 28.96 -8.54 1.13
N LYS A 181 28.41 -8.70 2.34
CA LYS A 181 27.45 -7.74 2.89
C LYS A 181 28.06 -6.34 2.99
N LEU A 182 27.35 -5.36 2.44
CA LEU A 182 27.75 -3.96 2.45
C LEU A 182 27.01 -3.18 3.52
N ALA A 183 25.69 -3.16 3.45
CA ALA A 183 24.87 -2.35 4.32
C ALA A 183 23.50 -2.98 4.53
N ASN A 184 22.85 -2.60 5.62
CA ASN A 184 21.47 -2.93 5.88
C ASN A 184 20.70 -1.66 6.22
N VAL A 185 19.69 -1.35 5.42
CA VAL A 185 18.75 -0.25 5.65
C VAL A 185 17.46 -0.87 6.16
N GLN A 186 16.94 -0.39 7.28
CA GLN A 186 15.76 -0.94 7.91
C GLN A 186 14.82 0.15 8.42
N ILE A 187 13.55 0.02 8.09
CA ILE A 187 12.46 0.72 8.75
C ILE A 187 11.88 -0.22 9.81
N GLN A 188 11.90 0.22 11.07
CA GLN A 188 11.18 -0.45 12.15
C GLN A 188 9.84 0.26 12.32
N LEU A 189 8.77 -0.47 12.02
CA LEU A 189 7.39 -0.01 12.00
C LEU A 189 7.13 1.13 11.01
N LEU A 190 6.50 0.77 9.89
CA LEU A 190 5.82 1.68 8.97
C LEU A 190 4.32 1.49 9.13
N GLU A 191 3.62 2.53 9.57
CA GLU A 191 2.17 2.54 9.65
C GLU A 191 1.60 3.53 8.64
N ALA A 192 0.55 3.13 7.94
CA ALA A 192 -0.28 4.02 7.14
C ALA A 192 -1.72 3.91 7.62
N LEU A 193 -2.38 5.05 7.80
CA LEU A 193 -3.77 5.15 8.20
C LEU A 193 -4.49 6.06 7.22
N PHE A 194 -5.57 5.58 6.64
CA PHE A 194 -6.45 6.35 5.79
C PHE A 194 -7.88 6.28 6.34
N ARG A 195 -8.57 7.41 6.34
CA ARG A 195 -9.96 7.54 6.75
C ARG A 195 -10.69 8.39 5.74
N HIS A 196 -11.74 7.85 5.16
CA HIS A 196 -12.70 8.57 4.32
C HIS A 196 -13.98 8.80 5.11
N GLN A 197 -14.59 9.97 4.94
CA GLN A 197 -15.75 10.42 5.70
C GLN A 197 -16.97 10.61 4.78
N THR A 198 -18.17 10.67 5.35
CA THR A 198 -19.43 10.83 4.58
C THR A 198 -19.51 12.15 3.83
N ASN A 199 -18.85 13.19 4.31
CA ASN A 199 -18.78 14.50 3.66
C ASN A 199 -17.69 14.57 2.57
N SER A 200 -17.21 13.44 2.07
CA SER A 200 -16.12 13.33 1.08
C SER A 200 -14.77 13.92 1.51
N SER A 201 -14.60 14.23 2.80
CA SER A 201 -13.28 14.56 3.36
C SER A 201 -12.50 13.28 3.64
N TYR A 202 -11.17 13.39 3.63
CA TYR A 202 -10.31 12.29 4.02
C TYR A 202 -9.09 12.74 4.80
N LYS A 203 -8.62 11.83 5.65
CA LYS A 203 -7.39 11.99 6.43
C LYS A 203 -6.47 10.82 6.13
N ALA A 204 -5.25 11.11 5.71
CA ALA A 204 -4.19 10.14 5.55
C ALA A 204 -3.06 10.46 6.53
N MET A 205 -2.48 9.44 7.14
CA MET A 205 -1.33 9.56 8.01
C MET A 205 -0.36 8.45 7.69
N VAL A 206 0.93 8.79 7.57
CA VAL A 206 2.02 7.83 7.49
C VAL A 206 2.95 8.08 8.67
N ARG A 207 3.34 7.02 9.34
CA ARG A 207 4.23 7.05 10.50
C ARG A 207 5.36 6.06 10.30
N VAL A 208 6.57 6.52 10.59
CA VAL A 208 7.76 5.69 10.71
C VAL A 208 8.26 5.80 12.14
N LYS A 209 8.38 4.67 12.85
CA LYS A 209 8.91 4.68 14.22
C LYS A 209 10.41 4.88 14.21
N ASN A 210 11.17 3.95 13.62
CA ASN A 210 12.62 4.08 13.49
C ASN A 210 13.10 3.79 12.06
N PHE A 211 14.22 4.41 11.71
CA PHE A 211 14.98 4.13 10.50
C PHE A 211 16.43 3.88 10.89
N LEU A 212 16.97 2.75 10.47
CA LEU A 212 18.31 2.28 10.79
C LEU A 212 19.10 2.09 9.51
N VAL A 213 20.36 2.53 9.53
CA VAL A 213 21.32 2.25 8.46
C VAL A 213 22.59 1.71 9.10
N ASP A 214 22.84 0.42 8.90
CA ASP A 214 24.02 -0.27 9.41
C ASP A 214 25.02 -0.54 8.28
N ASP A 215 26.30 -0.29 8.54
CA ASP A 215 27.41 -0.73 7.70
C ASP A 215 27.80 -2.14 8.14
N LEU A 216 27.70 -3.10 7.21
CA LEU A 216 27.92 -4.52 7.48
C LEU A 216 29.27 -5.01 6.95
N ARG A 217 30.09 -4.13 6.37
CA ARG A 217 31.41 -4.50 5.86
C ARG A 217 32.28 -5.05 6.99
N LYS A 218 32.97 -6.17 6.73
CA LYS A 218 33.87 -6.80 7.71
C LYS A 218 35.17 -6.02 7.90
N THR A 219 35.55 -5.19 6.93
CA THR A 219 36.74 -4.34 7.00
C THR A 219 36.55 -3.25 8.05
N ASN A 220 37.48 -3.18 9.01
CA ASN A 220 37.64 -2.10 9.99
C ASN A 220 36.54 -1.92 11.05
N LYS A 221 35.89 -2.99 11.52
CA LYS A 221 34.94 -2.92 12.66
C LYS A 221 35.53 -2.33 13.96
N ALA A 222 36.85 -2.32 14.12
CA ALA A 222 37.51 -1.73 15.28
C ALA A 222 37.60 -0.19 15.23
N THR A 223 37.43 0.43 14.06
CA THR A 223 37.61 1.88 13.84
C THR A 223 36.50 2.54 13.02
N SER A 224 35.55 1.78 12.48
CA SER A 224 34.49 2.29 11.60
C SER A 224 33.14 2.47 12.29
N VAL A 225 32.37 3.45 11.83
CA VAL A 225 30.98 3.69 12.25
C VAL A 225 30.11 2.55 11.71
N THR A 226 29.68 1.66 12.59
CA THR A 226 28.86 0.48 12.24
C THR A 226 27.38 0.79 12.07
N ARG A 227 26.89 1.89 12.69
CA ARG A 227 25.53 2.41 12.51
C ARG A 227 25.60 3.87 12.10
N MET A 228 25.21 4.14 10.86
CA MET A 228 25.26 5.48 10.25
C MET A 228 24.06 6.33 10.65
N MET A 229 22.90 5.70 10.87
CA MET A 229 21.70 6.38 11.33
C MET A 229 21.02 5.53 12.40
N ASP A 230 20.92 6.11 13.60
CA ASP A 230 20.05 5.68 14.68
C ASP A 230 19.52 6.96 15.32
N ARG A 231 18.20 7.13 15.38
CA ARG A 231 17.62 8.20 16.19
C ARG A 231 16.73 7.63 17.27
N HIS A 232 17.35 6.91 18.21
CA HIS A 232 16.95 6.98 19.61
C HIS A 232 17.36 8.34 20.21
N PHE A 233 16.74 9.44 19.76
CA PHE A 233 16.86 10.73 20.44
C PHE A 233 15.48 11.26 20.82
N THR A 234 14.95 10.69 21.89
CA THR A 234 14.35 11.36 23.05
C THR A 234 13.93 10.28 24.05
N VAL A 235 13.77 10.65 25.32
CA VAL A 235 13.60 9.83 26.53
C VAL A 235 12.35 8.91 26.51
N ASP A 236 11.63 8.83 25.38
CA ASP A 236 10.40 8.08 25.21
C ASP A 236 10.55 6.93 24.19
N PRO A 237 10.41 5.66 24.59
CA PRO A 237 10.40 4.50 23.67
C PRO A 237 9.23 4.51 22.65
N ASN A 238 8.30 5.46 22.77
CA ASN A 238 7.21 5.70 21.82
C ASN A 238 7.46 6.87 20.86
N ALA A 239 8.63 7.52 20.92
CA ALA A 239 8.99 8.57 19.97
C ALA A 239 8.92 8.06 18.52
N GLN A 240 8.40 8.88 17.63
CA GLN A 240 8.19 8.58 16.21
C GLN A 240 9.17 9.39 15.37
N MET A 241 9.89 8.76 14.44
CA MET A 241 10.87 9.45 13.60
C MET A 241 10.21 10.36 12.56
N VAL A 242 9.18 9.86 11.87
CA VAL A 242 8.45 10.64 10.85
C VAL A 242 6.97 10.44 11.08
N ILE A 243 6.23 11.55 11.07
CA ILE A 243 4.78 11.58 10.99
C ILE A 243 4.43 12.55 9.88
N ALA A 244 3.79 12.06 8.83
CA ALA A 244 3.20 12.89 7.80
C ALA A 244 1.69 12.73 7.86
N SER A 245 0.96 13.83 7.96
CA SER A 245 -0.50 13.83 7.98
C SER A 245 -1.04 14.74 6.88
N PHE A 246 -2.00 14.23 6.13
CA PHE A 246 -2.69 14.94 5.07
C PHE A 246 -4.18 14.94 5.38
N GLU A 247 -4.79 16.11 5.31
CA GLU A 247 -6.22 16.27 5.46
C GLU A 247 -6.75 17.02 4.25
N PHE A 248 -7.69 16.40 3.57
CA PHE A 248 -8.44 17.02 2.49
C PHE A 248 -9.86 17.26 2.96
N LYS A 249 -10.33 18.50 2.78
CA LYS A 249 -11.73 18.87 2.96
C LYS A 249 -12.27 19.38 1.64
N PRO A 250 -13.38 18.85 1.13
CA PRO A 250 -14.01 19.43 -0.05
C PRO A 250 -14.43 20.87 0.27
N LYS A 251 -14.33 21.76 -0.72
CA LYS A 251 -14.81 23.14 -0.58
C LYS A 251 -16.32 23.09 -0.33
N SER A 252 -16.79 23.82 0.68
CA SER A 252 -18.22 24.00 0.87
C SER A 252 -18.82 24.65 -0.38
N PRO A 253 -20.00 24.21 -0.87
CA PRO A 253 -20.72 24.90 -1.92
C PRO A 253 -21.36 26.16 -1.32
N THR A 254 -20.55 27.15 -1.00
CA THR A 254 -21.02 28.45 -0.50
C THR A 254 -20.03 29.50 -0.97
N ASN A 255 -20.23 29.94 -2.22
CA ASN A 255 -20.00 31.30 -2.76
C ASN A 255 -19.94 31.38 -4.30
N SER A 256 -20.35 30.37 -5.07
CA SER A 256 -20.49 30.53 -6.54
C SER A 256 -21.86 31.04 -7.00
N MET A 257 -22.87 31.10 -6.12
CA MET A 257 -24.20 31.64 -6.47
C MET A 257 -24.37 33.15 -6.19
N ALA A 258 -23.41 33.81 -5.54
CA ALA A 258 -23.50 35.25 -5.25
C ALA A 258 -22.99 36.17 -6.39
N LEU A 259 -22.49 35.63 -7.50
CA LEU A 259 -21.95 36.41 -8.63
C LEU A 259 -22.73 36.23 -9.95
N ARG A 260 -23.89 35.56 -9.92
CA ARG A 260 -24.81 35.48 -11.08
C ARG A 260 -26.08 36.34 -10.95
N GLN A 261 -26.11 37.26 -9.98
CA GLN A 261 -27.18 38.26 -9.85
C GLN A 261 -26.59 39.68 -9.75
N CYS A 262 -25.87 40.11 -10.79
CA CYS A 262 -25.89 41.51 -11.23
C CYS A 262 -26.01 41.48 -12.75
N LYS A 263 -27.25 41.50 -13.23
CA LYS A 263 -27.58 42.13 -14.51
C LYS A 263 -27.57 43.63 -14.31
#